data_AF-A0A6I5P009-F1
#
_entry.id   AF-A0A6I5P009-F1
#
_cell.length_a   1.000
_cell.length_b   1.000
_cell.length_c   1.000
_cell.angle_alpha   90.00
_cell.angle_beta   90.00
_cell.angle_gamma   90.00
#
_symmetry.space_group_name_H-M   'P 1'
#
loop_
_entity.id
_entity.type
_entity.pdbx_description
1 polymer ?
#
loop_
_entity_poly.entity_id
_entity_poly.type
_entity_poly.pdbx_seq_one_letter_code
_entity_poly.pdbx_strand_id
1 'polypeptide(L)'
;MTQYPKIVHLDLLDTDYAKIAAGERISEERQQRLAWGHTTFNRLSKQIARYRYENLDQQGRDDLLCNIANTAGLFTDADMEDINDRLRRTGSFYLTTGERQQVFNWLQDELAVNLDIEPEI
;
A
#
# COMPACT_ATOMS: atom_id res chain seq x y z
N MET A 1 -4.09 -7.48 -47.68
CA MET A 1 -4.74 -6.61 -46.69
C MET A 1 -3.78 -6.45 -45.52
N THR A 2 -3.09 -5.32 -45.44
CA THR A 2 -2.12 -5.01 -44.38
C THR A 2 -2.86 -4.46 -43.17
N GLN A 3 -3.08 -5.32 -42.17
CA GLN A 3 -3.70 -4.93 -40.90
C GLN A 3 -2.63 -4.25 -40.05
N TYR A 4 -2.72 -2.93 -39.89
CA TYR A 4 -1.86 -2.20 -38.96
C TYR A 4 -2.15 -2.68 -37.53
N PRO A 5 -1.12 -2.91 -36.69
CA PRO A 5 -1.32 -3.22 -35.29
C PRO A 5 -2.07 -2.07 -34.63
N LYS A 6 -3.24 -2.37 -34.07
CA LYS A 6 -4.01 -1.40 -33.28
C LYS A 6 -3.29 -1.24 -31.95
N ILE A 7 -2.47 -0.19 -31.83
CA ILE A 7 -1.85 0.17 -30.55
C ILE A 7 -2.99 0.66 -29.66
N VAL A 8 -3.41 -0.19 -28.74
CA VAL A 8 -4.32 0.17 -27.65
C VAL A 8 -3.43 0.69 -26.53
N HIS A 9 -3.53 1.98 -26.20
CA HIS A 9 -3.05 2.47 -24.92
C HIS A 9 -3.96 1.88 -23.84
N LEU A 10 -3.60 0.71 -23.32
CA LEU A 10 -4.09 0.29 -22.03
C LEU A 10 -3.45 1.21 -21.01
N ASP A 11 -4.27 2.06 -20.39
CA ASP A 11 -3.96 2.54 -19.05
C ASP A 11 -3.91 1.30 -18.15
N LEU A 12 -2.72 0.72 -18.04
CA LEU A 12 -2.40 -0.37 -17.12
C LEU A 12 -2.73 0.04 -15.68
N LEU A 13 -2.72 1.34 -15.39
CA LEU A 13 -3.21 1.88 -14.13
C LEU A 13 -4.69 1.59 -13.93
N ASP A 14 -5.58 1.86 -14.90
CA ASP A 14 -7.04 1.75 -14.71
C ASP A 14 -7.59 0.32 -14.80
N THR A 15 -6.95 -0.55 -15.58
CA THR A 15 -7.42 -1.94 -15.73
C THR A 15 -7.01 -2.80 -14.53
N ASP A 16 -5.83 -2.54 -13.97
CA ASP A 16 -5.44 -3.09 -12.68
C ASP A 16 -6.20 -2.38 -11.55
N TYR A 17 -6.51 -1.07 -11.66
CA TYR A 17 -7.44 -0.38 -10.74
C TYR A 17 -8.83 -1.02 -10.74
N ALA A 18 -9.34 -1.46 -11.89
CA ALA A 18 -10.64 -2.13 -12.01
C ALA A 18 -10.64 -3.52 -11.37
N LYS A 19 -9.52 -4.25 -11.42
CA LYS A 19 -9.33 -5.52 -10.70
C LYS A 19 -9.10 -5.31 -9.20
N ILE A 20 -8.39 -4.25 -8.80
CA ILE A 20 -8.22 -3.81 -7.40
C ILE A 20 -9.56 -3.35 -6.80
N ALA A 21 -10.38 -2.64 -7.59
CA ALA A 21 -11.73 -2.25 -7.22
C ALA A 21 -12.73 -3.43 -7.23
N ALA A 22 -12.35 -4.58 -7.79
CA ALA A 22 -13.18 -5.78 -7.84
C ALA A 22 -12.90 -6.78 -6.69
N GLY A 23 -11.80 -6.63 -5.96
CA GLY A 23 -11.39 -7.59 -4.90
C GLY A 23 -11.82 -7.21 -3.49
N GLU A 24 -11.64 -5.95 -3.07
CA GLU A 24 -12.06 -5.48 -1.74
C GLU A 24 -12.18 -3.95 -1.79
N ARG A 25 -13.32 -3.43 -2.24
CA ARG A 25 -13.61 -2.00 -2.03
C ARG A 25 -13.62 -1.77 -0.52
N ILE A 26 -12.71 -0.93 -0.02
CA ILE A 26 -12.83 -0.34 1.31
C ILE A 26 -14.23 0.26 1.38
N SER A 27 -15.09 -0.28 2.25
CA SER A 27 -16.50 0.09 2.26
C SER A 27 -16.68 1.59 2.49
N GLU A 28 -17.69 2.19 1.86
CA GLU A 28 -17.98 3.62 2.03
C GLU A 28 -18.18 4.01 3.51
N GLU A 29 -18.70 3.09 4.31
CA GLU A 29 -18.84 3.23 5.77
C GLU A 29 -17.49 3.42 6.48
N ARG A 30 -16.48 2.60 6.13
CA ARG A 30 -15.11 2.74 6.67
C ARG A 30 -14.45 4.02 6.18
N GLN A 31 -14.73 4.41 4.93
CA GLN A 31 -14.23 5.67 4.37
C GLN A 31 -14.77 6.89 5.12
N GLN A 32 -16.07 6.89 5.42
CA GLN A 32 -16.72 7.95 6.19
C GLN A 32 -16.23 8.00 7.63
N ARG A 33 -15.99 6.84 8.26
CA ARG A 33 -15.49 6.76 9.65
C ARG A 33 -14.11 7.39 9.83
N LEU A 34 -13.19 7.16 8.89
CA LEU A 34 -11.84 7.71 8.96
C LEU A 34 -11.80 9.21 8.61
N ALA A 35 -12.90 9.77 8.10
CA ALA A 35 -13.03 11.17 7.66
C ALA A 35 -11.91 11.63 6.70
N TRP A 36 -11.24 10.69 6.05
CA TRP A 36 -10.18 10.98 5.10
C TRP A 36 -10.76 11.42 3.77
N GLY A 37 -10.10 12.39 3.14
CA GLY A 37 -10.47 12.82 1.80
C GLY A 37 -10.23 11.72 0.76
N HIS A 38 -10.96 11.79 -0.35
CA HIS A 38 -10.84 10.87 -1.49
C HIS A 38 -9.38 10.73 -1.98
N THR A 39 -8.61 11.83 -1.95
CA THR A 39 -7.18 11.83 -2.31
C THR A 39 -6.34 10.91 -1.43
N THR A 40 -6.59 10.91 -0.12
CA THR A 40 -5.87 10.06 0.85
C THR A 40 -6.19 8.59 0.61
N PHE A 41 -7.46 8.26 0.41
CA PHE A 41 -7.88 6.89 0.09
C PHE A 41 -7.28 6.38 -1.22
N ASN A 42 -7.26 7.21 -2.27
CA ASN A 42 -6.65 6.83 -3.54
C ASN A 42 -5.14 6.59 -3.40
N ARG A 43 -4.44 7.41 -2.60
CA ARG A 43 -3.02 7.21 -2.31
C ARG A 43 -2.78 5.90 -1.57
N LEU A 44 -3.57 5.62 -0.54
CA LEU A 44 -3.46 4.42 0.26
C LEU A 44 -3.76 3.15 -0.55
N SER A 45 -4.82 3.18 -1.35
CA SER A 45 -5.21 2.06 -2.22
C SER A 45 -4.11 1.75 -3.23
N LYS A 46 -3.45 2.77 -3.79
CA LYS A 46 -2.27 2.59 -4.66
C LYS A 46 -1.11 1.94 -3.91
N GLN A 47 -0.79 2.38 -2.70
CA GLN A 47 0.30 1.80 -1.91
C GLN A 47 0.04 0.33 -1.55
N ILE A 48 -1.20 0.00 -1.15
CA ILE A 48 -1.64 -1.38 -0.87
C ILE A 48 -1.52 -2.27 -2.12
N ALA A 49 -1.98 -1.78 -3.27
CA ALA A 49 -1.88 -2.52 -4.53
C ALA A 49 -0.42 -2.78 -4.92
N ARG A 50 0.44 -1.76 -4.82
CA ARG A 50 1.87 -1.90 -5.09
C ARG A 50 2.50 -2.94 -4.17
N TYR A 51 2.12 -2.96 -2.89
CA TYR A 51 2.63 -3.96 -1.94
C TYR A 51 2.27 -5.39 -2.36
N ARG A 52 1.05 -5.62 -2.85
CA ARG A 52 0.57 -6.96 -3.23
C ARG A 52 1.12 -7.46 -4.56
N TYR A 53 1.22 -6.56 -5.55
CA TYR A 53 1.42 -6.97 -6.95
C TYR A 53 2.77 -6.58 -7.54
N GLU A 54 3.49 -5.60 -6.96
CA GLU A 54 4.85 -5.32 -7.41
C GLU A 54 5.83 -6.35 -6.86
N ASN A 55 6.78 -6.77 -7.70
CA ASN A 55 7.87 -7.66 -7.29
C ASN A 55 8.94 -6.86 -6.53
N LEU A 56 8.65 -6.55 -5.27
CA LEU A 56 9.50 -5.76 -4.39
C LEU A 56 10.40 -6.67 -3.56
N ASP A 57 11.64 -6.22 -3.34
CA ASP A 57 12.49 -6.76 -2.30
C ASP A 57 11.97 -6.37 -0.90
N GLN A 58 12.58 -6.92 0.15
CA GLN A 58 12.11 -6.65 1.52
C GLN A 58 12.20 -5.17 1.89
N GLN A 59 13.21 -4.45 1.40
CA GLN A 59 13.36 -3.03 1.66
C GLN A 59 12.25 -2.22 0.97
N GLY A 60 11.89 -2.54 -0.27
CA GLY A 60 10.77 -1.91 -0.97
C GLY A 60 9.41 -2.22 -0.33
N ARG A 61 9.23 -3.44 0.20
CA ARG A 61 8.05 -3.80 1.00
C ARG A 61 7.97 -2.95 2.27
N ASP A 62 9.08 -2.80 2.99
CA ASP A 62 9.14 -1.99 4.20
C ASP A 62 8.88 -0.50 3.90
N ASP A 63 9.39 0.02 2.78
CA ASP A 63 9.16 1.40 2.37
C ASP A 63 7.67 1.66 2.10
N LEU A 64 6.99 0.74 1.42
CA LEU A 64 5.54 0.84 1.21
C LEU A 64 4.76 0.77 2.52
N LEU A 65 5.13 -0.13 3.44
CA LEU A 65 4.48 -0.21 4.75
C LEU A 65 4.68 1.06 5.57
N CYS A 66 5.87 1.67 5.51
CA CYS A 66 6.14 2.94 6.17
C CYS A 66 5.31 4.09 5.56
N ASN A 67 5.16 4.10 4.24
CA ASN A 67 4.30 5.05 3.54
C ASN A 67 2.81 4.89 3.88
N ILE A 68 2.33 3.65 4.03
CA ILE A 68 0.98 3.32 4.51
C ILE A 68 0.81 3.83 5.94
N ALA A 69 1.76 3.50 6.84
CA ALA A 69 1.74 3.92 8.23
C ALA A 69 1.70 5.45 8.39
N ASN A 70 2.51 6.18 7.63
CA ASN A 70 2.53 7.63 7.62
C ASN A 70 1.21 8.22 7.09
N THR A 71 0.64 7.63 6.04
CA THR A 71 -0.67 8.06 5.51
C THR A 71 -1.78 7.82 6.53
N ALA A 72 -1.68 6.72 7.28
CA ALA A 72 -2.63 6.35 8.32
C ALA A 72 -2.41 7.05 9.67
N GLY A 73 -1.32 7.81 9.83
CA GLY A 73 -0.95 8.45 11.09
C GLY A 73 -0.58 7.45 12.19
N LEU A 74 -0.07 6.27 11.82
CA LEU A 74 0.31 5.21 12.76
C LEU A 74 1.68 5.43 13.41
N PHE A 75 2.57 6.11 12.68
CA PHE A 75 3.90 6.47 13.17
C PHE A 75 3.90 7.92 13.59
N THR A 76 4.39 8.15 14.81
CA THR A 76 4.67 9.48 15.33
C THR A 76 6.00 10.00 14.79
N ASP A 77 6.27 11.28 15.01
CA ASP A 77 7.57 11.87 14.67
C ASP A 77 8.73 11.15 15.38
N ALA A 78 8.50 10.66 16.61
CA ALA A 78 9.49 9.90 17.37
C ALA A 78 9.77 8.53 16.73
N ASP A 79 8.73 7.81 16.29
CA ASP A 79 8.89 6.54 15.58
C ASP A 79 9.68 6.74 14.28
N MET A 80 9.39 7.83 13.56
CA MET A 80 10.12 8.20 12.34
C MET A 80 11.56 8.60 12.61
N GLU A 81 11.85 9.26 13.74
CA GLU A 81 13.22 9.53 14.18
C GLU A 81 13.99 8.23 14.45
N ASP A 82 13.37 7.28 15.15
CA ASP A 82 13.98 5.98 15.43
C ASP A 82 14.25 5.17 14.15
N ILE A 83 13.32 5.16 13.19
CA ILE A 83 13.50 4.55 11.86
C ILE A 83 14.69 5.19 11.14
N ASN A 84 14.74 6.52 11.11
CA ASN A 84 15.82 7.27 10.46
C ASN A 84 17.18 7.03 11.14
N ASP A 85 17.21 6.94 12.46
CA ASP A 85 18.42 6.64 13.20
C ASP A 85 18.96 5.24 12.91
N ARG A 86 18.08 4.24 12.76
CA ARG A 86 18.49 2.91 12.31
C ARG A 86 19.05 2.93 10.89
N LEU A 87 18.43 3.68 9.98
CA LEU A 87 18.94 3.87 8.61
C LEU A 87 20.35 4.49 8.64
N ARG A 88 20.57 5.55 9.42
CA ARG A 88 21.88 6.21 9.54
C ARG A 88 22.96 5.26 10.09
N ARG A 89 22.61 4.40 11.05
CA ARG A 89 23.56 3.48 11.71
C ARG A 89 23.87 2.23 10.89
N THR A 90 22.89 1.68 10.19
CA THR A 90 23.01 0.41 9.46
C THR A 90 23.24 0.60 7.97
N GLY A 91 22.94 1.79 7.44
CA GLY A 91 23.00 2.10 6.01
C GLY A 91 21.84 1.50 5.20
N SER A 92 20.88 0.83 5.84
CA SER A 92 19.75 0.17 5.18
C SER A 92 18.43 0.56 5.82
N PHE A 93 17.41 0.80 5.00
CA PHE A 93 16.06 1.05 5.49
C PHE A 93 15.36 -0.27 5.78
N TYR A 94 14.75 -0.38 6.95
CA TYR A 94 13.88 -1.51 7.28
C TYR A 94 12.92 -1.13 8.40
N LEU A 95 11.76 -1.80 8.39
CA LEU A 95 10.86 -1.84 9.53
C LEU A 95 11.19 -3.05 10.40
N THR A 96 11.08 -2.90 11.71
CA THR A 96 11.14 -4.02 12.64
C THR A 96 9.90 -4.91 12.47
N THR A 97 9.97 -6.16 12.95
CA THR A 97 8.80 -7.06 12.92
C THR A 97 7.59 -6.45 13.64
N GLY A 98 7.81 -5.75 14.76
CA GLY A 98 6.74 -5.08 15.49
C GLY A 98 6.08 -3.95 14.70
N GLU A 99 6.88 -3.10 14.05
CA GLU A 99 6.39 -2.01 13.20
C GLU A 99 5.60 -2.54 12.00
N ARG A 100 6.08 -3.62 11.35
CA ARG A 100 5.32 -4.27 10.26
C ARG A 100 3.98 -4.80 10.76
N GLN A 101 3.99 -5.50 11.89
CA GLN A 101 2.77 -6.09 12.46
C GLN A 101 1.75 -5.03 12.85
N GLN A 102 2.18 -3.87 13.36
CA GLN A 102 1.29 -2.75 13.65
C GLN A 102 0.54 -2.28 12.40
N VAL A 103 1.24 -2.16 11.27
CA VAL A 103 0.62 -1.78 9.99
C VAL A 103 -0.36 -2.85 9.50
N PHE A 104 0.01 -4.14 9.58
CA PHE A 104 -0.88 -5.23 9.19
C PHE A 104 -2.15 -5.30 10.04
N ASN A 105 -2.02 -5.18 11.36
CA ASN A 105 -3.16 -5.17 12.27
C ASN A 105 -4.11 -4.02 11.94
N TRP A 106 -3.55 -2.82 11.72
CA TRP A 106 -4.38 -1.66 11.35
C TRP A 106 -5.09 -1.85 10.01
N LEU A 107 -4.40 -2.37 8.98
CA LEU A 107 -5.01 -2.67 7.68
C LEU A 107 -6.17 -3.66 7.81
N GLN A 108 -6.00 -4.69 8.64
CA GLN A 108 -7.04 -5.67 8.90
C GLN A 108 -8.21 -5.07 9.68
N ASP A 109 -7.94 -4.37 10.78
CA ASP A 109 -8.97 -3.86 11.68
C ASP A 109 -9.77 -2.71 11.04
N GLU A 110 -9.05 -1.74 10.47
CA GLU A 110 -9.66 -0.51 9.94
C GLU A 110 -10.13 -0.67 8.50
N LEU A 111 -9.43 -1.44 7.66
CA LEU A 111 -9.73 -1.54 6.24
C LEU A 111 -10.19 -2.94 5.79
N ALA A 112 -10.16 -3.95 6.66
CA ALA A 112 -10.39 -5.36 6.30
C ALA A 112 -9.44 -5.86 5.20
N VAL A 113 -8.24 -5.26 5.09
CA VAL A 113 -7.24 -5.62 4.10
C VAL A 113 -6.23 -6.55 4.75
N ASN A 114 -6.11 -7.76 4.23
CA ASN A 114 -5.06 -8.69 4.62
C ASN A 114 -3.93 -8.72 3.57
N LEU A 115 -2.70 -8.40 3.96
CA LEU A 115 -1.53 -8.39 3.06
C LEU A 115 -0.76 -9.72 3.04
N ASP A 116 -1.06 -10.64 3.95
CA ASP A 116 -0.41 -11.96 4.05
C ASP A 116 -1.05 -13.01 3.13
N ILE A 117 -2.19 -12.68 2.50
CA ILE A 117 -2.86 -13.57 1.55
C ILE A 117 -2.24 -13.31 0.16
N GLU A 118 -1.54 -14.30 -0.39
CA GLU A 118 -1.15 -14.28 -1.80
C GLU A 118 -2.41 -14.07 -2.66
N PRO A 119 -2.39 -13.14 -3.63
CA PRO A 119 -3.55 -12.96 -4.50
C PRO A 119 -3.81 -14.28 -5.24
N GLU A 120 -4.99 -14.86 -5.04
CA GLU A 120 -5.45 -15.99 -5.85
C GLU A 120 -5.39 -15.58 -7.33
N ILE A 121 -4.50 -16.22 -8.08
CA ILE A 121 -4.23 -15.96 -9.50
C ILE A 121 -5.24 -16.70 -10.38
#